data_AF-A0A930SMY3-F1
#
_entry.id   AF-A0A930SMY3-F1
#
_cell.length_a   1.000
_cell.length_b   1.000
_cell.length_c   1.000
_cell.angle_alpha   90.00
_cell.angle_beta   90.00
_cell.angle_gamma   90.00
#
_symmetry.space_group_name_H-M   'P 1'
#
loop_
_entity.id
_entity.type
_entity.pdbx_description
1 polymer ?
#
loop_
_entity_poly.entity_id
_entity_poly.type
_entity_poly.pdbx_seq_one_letter_code
_entity_poly.pdbx_strand_id
1 'polypeptide(L)'
;MLMRRPRSWVISAGAVVALAIAGCGESKVSQCNRLAEVVNQTQGFMQEFETEIQSFSTNAAQVRSLDDIKSAANQYITAVDTVVTNLDGLVADLEGTDLSDEQLVAYRDRYVEVVRGFSGALGQASSAMGIVEGVGAEAELPGKIEESQQQTMQAVNTIQELSVEESSIISEVNSYCGADAGSAGGE
;
A
#
# COMPACT_ATOMS: atom_id res chain seq x y z
N MET A 1 7.28 -88.52 -21.85
CA MET A 1 6.33 -87.39 -21.99
C MET A 1 5.35 -87.53 -20.83
N LEU A 2 5.14 -86.66 -19.85
CA LEU A 2 5.49 -85.27 -19.58
C LEU A 2 5.71 -85.15 -18.05
N MET A 3 6.83 -84.57 -17.63
CA MET A 3 7.01 -84.02 -16.28
C MET A 3 6.49 -82.58 -16.28
N ARG A 4 5.67 -82.18 -15.31
CA ARG A 4 5.48 -80.77 -14.95
C ARG A 4 5.38 -80.62 -13.44
N ARG A 5 6.34 -79.85 -12.91
CA ARG A 5 6.58 -79.50 -11.50
C ARG A 5 5.51 -78.54 -10.94
N PRO A 6 5.30 -78.49 -9.62
CA PRO A 6 4.62 -77.38 -8.95
C PRO A 6 5.65 -76.35 -8.48
N ARG A 7 5.42 -75.04 -8.72
CA ARG A 7 6.18 -73.99 -8.01
C ARG A 7 5.52 -72.60 -8.07
N SER A 8 5.12 -72.17 -6.87
CA SER A 8 5.18 -70.81 -6.30
C SER A 8 4.45 -69.66 -6.99
N TRP A 9 3.35 -69.28 -6.32
CA TRP A 9 2.93 -67.90 -6.10
C TRP A 9 4.11 -66.98 -5.75
N VAL A 10 4.21 -65.86 -6.44
CA VAL A 10 4.93 -64.67 -5.99
C VAL A 10 3.96 -63.50 -6.12
N ILE A 11 3.36 -63.09 -5.00
CA ILE A 11 2.69 -61.80 -4.88
C ILE A 11 3.81 -60.78 -4.71
N SER A 12 4.10 -60.01 -5.75
CA SER A 12 4.98 -58.85 -5.68
C SER A 12 4.27 -57.72 -4.95
N ALA A 13 4.59 -57.58 -3.67
CA ALA A 13 4.28 -56.44 -2.83
C ALA A 13 5.20 -55.25 -3.18
N GLY A 14 4.67 -54.03 -3.07
CA GLY A 14 5.49 -52.82 -2.93
C GLY A 14 5.10 -51.65 -3.83
N ALA A 15 3.87 -51.15 -3.73
CA ALA A 15 3.59 -49.77 -4.11
C ALA A 15 4.20 -48.86 -3.04
N VAL A 16 5.39 -48.30 -3.29
CA VAL A 16 5.96 -47.24 -2.46
C VAL A 16 5.18 -45.97 -2.77
N VAL A 17 4.17 -45.68 -1.97
CA VAL A 17 3.51 -44.37 -1.96
C VAL A 17 4.53 -43.38 -1.40
N ALA A 18 5.15 -42.61 -2.30
CA ALA A 18 5.86 -41.41 -1.91
C ALA A 18 4.83 -40.39 -1.42
N LEU A 19 4.54 -40.42 -0.13
CA LEU A 19 3.89 -39.32 0.59
C LEU A 19 4.87 -38.15 0.54
N ALA A 20 4.71 -37.30 -0.47
CA ALA A 20 5.20 -35.93 -0.40
C ALA A 20 4.49 -35.32 0.82
N ILE A 21 5.22 -35.20 1.93
CA ILE A 21 4.82 -34.39 3.05
C ILE A 21 4.91 -32.96 2.51
N ALA A 22 3.83 -32.52 1.83
CA ALA A 22 3.56 -31.10 1.69
C ALA A 22 3.50 -30.61 3.14
N GLY A 23 4.59 -29.96 3.56
CA GLY A 23 4.74 -29.47 4.92
C GLY A 23 3.49 -28.69 5.29
N CYS A 24 3.03 -28.86 6.52
CA CYS A 24 2.00 -28.04 7.14
C CYS A 24 2.49 -26.60 7.35
N GLY A 25 3.00 -25.97 6.30
CA GLY A 25 3.17 -24.53 6.20
C GLY A 25 1.84 -23.94 5.74
N GLU A 26 1.57 -22.73 6.19
CA GLU A 26 0.41 -21.98 5.75
C GLU A 26 0.37 -21.84 4.23
N SER A 27 -0.82 -22.00 3.62
CA SER A 27 -0.94 -21.94 2.17
C SER A 27 -0.61 -20.55 1.62
N LYS A 28 0.03 -20.50 0.44
CA LYS A 28 0.28 -19.27 -0.30
C LYS A 28 -0.98 -18.40 -0.45
N VAL A 29 -2.13 -19.03 -0.71
CA VAL A 29 -3.42 -18.34 -0.86
C VAL A 29 -3.83 -17.62 0.44
N SER A 30 -3.65 -18.25 1.60
CA SER A 30 -3.93 -17.63 2.90
C SER A 30 -3.04 -16.39 3.14
N GLN A 31 -1.75 -16.50 2.82
CA GLN A 31 -0.80 -15.40 3.00
C GLN A 31 -1.09 -14.23 2.04
N CYS A 32 -1.42 -14.54 0.78
CA CYS A 32 -1.87 -13.55 -0.20
C CYS A 32 -3.12 -12.79 0.25
N ASN A 33 -4.12 -13.50 0.80
CA ASN A 33 -5.34 -12.87 1.29
C ASN A 33 -5.06 -11.93 2.47
N ARG A 34 -4.16 -12.33 3.37
CA ARG A 34 -3.72 -11.49 4.50
C ARG A 34 -3.06 -10.19 4.03
N LEU A 35 -2.10 -10.30 3.11
CA LEU A 35 -1.43 -9.13 2.56
C LEU A 35 -2.42 -8.20 1.85
N ALA A 36 -3.34 -8.76 1.05
CA ALA A 36 -4.36 -8.00 0.36
C ALA A 36 -5.34 -7.30 1.33
N GLU A 37 -5.72 -7.95 2.43
CA GLU A 37 -6.59 -7.38 3.46
C GLU A 37 -5.97 -6.12 4.08
N VAL A 38 -4.69 -6.15 4.43
CA VAL A 38 -3.99 -5.00 4.99
C VAL A 38 -3.84 -3.88 3.96
N VAL A 39 -3.41 -4.19 2.74
CA VAL A 39 -3.26 -3.19 1.66
C VAL A 39 -4.59 -2.52 1.32
N ASN A 40 -5.71 -3.26 1.38
CA ASN A 40 -7.04 -2.71 1.08
C ASN A 40 -7.54 -1.68 2.09
N GLN A 41 -6.94 -1.57 3.28
CA GLN A 41 -7.27 -0.52 4.24
C GLN A 41 -7.05 0.89 3.65
N THR A 42 -6.10 1.02 2.71
CA THR A 42 -5.78 2.29 2.01
C THR A 42 -6.99 2.94 1.35
N GLN A 43 -7.96 2.16 0.86
CA GLN A 43 -9.17 2.70 0.23
C GLN A 43 -10.03 3.52 1.20
N GLY A 44 -10.06 3.14 2.48
CA GLY A 44 -10.79 3.88 3.51
C GLY A 44 -10.14 5.23 3.79
N PHE A 45 -8.80 5.25 3.89
CA PHE A 45 -8.03 6.46 4.15
C PHE A 45 -8.18 7.49 3.04
N MET A 46 -8.18 7.04 1.78
CA MET A 46 -8.33 7.93 0.61
C MET A 46 -9.72 8.58 0.56
N GLN A 47 -10.78 7.88 0.92
CA GLN A 47 -12.13 8.45 0.95
C GLN A 47 -12.28 9.55 2.00
N GLU A 48 -11.68 9.34 3.18
CA GLU A 48 -11.66 10.35 4.24
C GLU A 48 -10.86 11.58 3.79
N PHE A 49 -9.68 11.36 3.20
CA PHE A 49 -8.86 12.46 2.68
C PHE A 49 -9.55 13.25 1.57
N GLU A 50 -10.20 12.58 0.61
CA GLU A 50 -10.97 13.26 -0.45
C GLU A 50 -12.07 14.16 0.13
N THR A 51 -12.73 13.71 1.19
CA THR A 51 -13.76 14.49 1.89
C THR A 51 -13.16 15.74 2.52
N GLU A 52 -12.01 15.61 3.18
CA GLU A 52 -11.31 16.76 3.78
C GLU A 52 -10.78 17.74 2.73
N ILE A 53 -10.27 17.24 1.60
CA ILE A 53 -9.83 18.09 0.48
C ILE A 53 -11.00 18.86 -0.14
N GLN A 54 -12.19 18.26 -0.24
CA GLN A 54 -13.39 18.98 -0.70
C GLN A 54 -13.79 20.08 0.29
N SER A 55 -13.71 19.81 1.59
CA SER A 55 -13.93 20.80 2.66
C SER A 55 -12.95 21.96 2.53
N PHE A 56 -11.65 21.65 2.41
CA PHE A 56 -10.60 22.64 2.17
C PHE A 56 -10.87 23.48 0.92
N SER A 57 -11.18 22.85 -0.22
CA SER A 57 -11.47 23.58 -1.47
C SER A 57 -12.65 24.54 -1.33
N THR A 58 -13.67 24.14 -0.57
CA THR A 58 -14.86 24.97 -0.30
C THR A 58 -14.53 26.16 0.59
N ASN A 59 -13.67 25.97 1.59
CA ASN A 59 -13.24 27.03 2.51
C ASN A 59 -12.26 27.99 1.82
N ALA A 60 -11.31 27.46 1.04
CA ALA A 60 -10.36 28.23 0.24
C ALA A 60 -11.06 29.18 -0.76
N ALA A 61 -12.18 28.75 -1.35
CA ALA A 61 -12.96 29.59 -2.28
C ALA A 61 -13.67 30.78 -1.60
N GLN A 62 -13.79 30.76 -0.26
CA GLN A 62 -14.51 31.78 0.52
C GLN A 62 -13.58 32.74 1.28
N VAL A 63 -12.27 32.57 1.11
CA VAL A 63 -11.23 33.39 1.75
C VAL A 63 -11.38 34.86 1.38
N ARG A 64 -11.42 35.74 2.39
CA ARG A 64 -11.47 37.21 2.22
C ARG A 64 -10.37 37.95 2.96
N SER A 65 -9.70 37.28 3.89
CA SER A 65 -8.70 37.87 4.77
C SER A 65 -7.50 36.93 4.97
N LEU A 66 -6.41 37.47 5.49
CA LEU A 66 -5.24 36.68 5.88
C LEU A 66 -5.61 35.62 6.93
N ASP A 67 -6.48 35.94 7.88
CA ASP A 67 -6.93 34.97 8.90
C ASP A 67 -7.70 33.81 8.26
N ASP A 68 -8.51 34.07 7.23
CA ASP A 68 -9.18 32.99 6.48
C ASP A 68 -8.17 32.09 5.76
N ILE A 69 -7.11 32.67 5.19
CA ILE A 69 -6.02 31.92 4.54
C ILE A 69 -5.34 31.01 5.55
N LYS A 70 -4.97 31.54 6.70
CA LYS A 70 -4.30 30.78 7.77
C LYS A 70 -5.20 29.67 8.29
N SER A 71 -6.49 29.94 8.47
CA SER A 71 -7.47 28.93 8.88
C SER A 71 -7.58 27.82 7.84
N ALA A 72 -7.65 28.15 6.54
CA ALA A 72 -7.70 27.14 5.48
C ALA A 72 -6.39 26.32 5.41
N ALA A 73 -5.24 26.98 5.55
CA ALA A 73 -3.93 26.34 5.63
C ALA A 73 -3.84 25.35 6.80
N ASN A 74 -4.31 25.75 7.99
CA ASN A 74 -4.33 24.89 9.17
C ASN A 74 -5.28 23.68 9.01
N GLN A 75 -6.43 23.86 8.35
CA GLN A 75 -7.34 22.76 8.03
C GLN A 75 -6.67 21.74 7.10
N TYR A 76 -5.99 22.22 6.05
CA TYR A 76 -5.22 21.36 5.16
C TYR A 76 -4.13 20.59 5.91
N ILE A 77 -3.34 21.27 6.75
CA ILE A 77 -2.30 20.65 7.60
C ILE A 77 -2.89 19.52 8.44
N THR A 78 -4.00 19.79 9.13
CA THR A 78 -4.67 18.80 9.99
C THR A 78 -5.15 17.58 9.19
N ALA A 79 -5.75 17.81 8.01
CA ALA A 79 -6.21 16.73 7.15
C ALA A 79 -5.05 15.86 6.64
N VAL A 80 -3.96 16.49 6.19
CA VAL A 80 -2.78 15.77 5.72
C VAL A 80 -2.10 15.01 6.87
N ASP A 81 -1.96 15.61 8.05
CA ASP A 81 -1.37 14.95 9.23
C ASP A 81 -2.19 13.71 9.66
N THR A 82 -3.52 13.75 9.48
CA THR A 82 -4.39 12.59 9.71
C THR A 82 -4.08 11.46 8.72
N VAL A 83 -3.89 11.78 7.43
CA VAL A 83 -3.48 10.78 6.43
C VAL A 83 -2.10 10.22 6.73
N VAL A 84 -1.13 11.07 7.06
CA VAL A 84 0.22 10.64 7.46
C VAL A 84 0.15 9.65 8.63
N THR A 85 -0.66 9.95 9.65
CA THR A 85 -0.89 9.04 10.78
C THR A 85 -1.50 7.70 10.35
N ASN A 86 -2.47 7.72 9.42
CA ASN A 86 -3.07 6.51 8.88
C ASN A 86 -2.06 5.67 8.06
N LEU A 87 -1.20 6.30 7.27
CA LEU A 87 -0.15 5.64 6.52
C LEU A 87 0.92 5.03 7.44
N ASP A 88 1.28 5.71 8.51
CA ASP A 88 2.19 5.17 9.53
C ASP A 88 1.57 3.95 10.25
N GLY A 89 0.26 3.99 10.50
CA GLY A 89 -0.51 2.85 10.99
C GLY A 89 -0.49 1.68 10.01
N LEU A 90 -0.70 1.93 8.71
CA LEU A 90 -0.63 0.92 7.67
C LEU A 90 0.76 0.28 7.59
N VAL A 91 1.83 1.08 7.72
CA VAL A 91 3.20 0.54 7.79
C VAL A 91 3.35 -0.42 8.96
N ALA A 92 2.85 -0.06 10.14
CA ALA A 92 2.91 -0.94 11.31
C ALA A 92 2.12 -2.24 11.10
N ASP A 93 0.92 -2.15 10.51
CA ASP A 93 0.08 -3.32 10.20
C ASP A 93 0.75 -4.24 9.16
N LEU A 94 1.35 -3.66 8.12
CA LEU A 94 2.12 -4.40 7.13
C LEU A 94 3.29 -5.11 7.79
N GLU A 95 4.17 -4.40 8.50
CA GLU A 95 5.33 -4.98 9.20
C GLU A 95 4.93 -6.05 10.23
N GLY A 96 3.75 -5.91 10.84
CA GLY A 96 3.16 -6.88 11.76
C GLY A 96 2.51 -8.09 11.07
N THR A 97 2.35 -8.09 9.74
CA THR A 97 1.74 -9.18 8.99
C THR A 97 2.71 -10.37 8.91
N ASP A 98 2.33 -11.47 9.57
CA ASP A 98 3.11 -12.71 9.56
C ASP A 98 2.98 -13.44 8.22
N LEU A 99 4.11 -13.47 7.50
CA LEU A 99 4.29 -14.08 6.20
C LEU A 99 5.51 -15.01 6.26
N SER A 100 5.32 -16.25 5.84
CA SER A 100 6.38 -17.26 5.75
C SER A 100 6.93 -17.42 4.34
N ASP A 101 6.18 -16.96 3.33
CA ASP A 101 6.60 -16.95 1.93
C ASP A 101 7.57 -15.78 1.69
N GLU A 102 8.81 -16.08 1.35
CA GLU A 102 9.89 -15.09 1.17
C GLU A 102 9.56 -14.06 0.08
N GLN A 103 8.80 -14.44 -0.96
CA GLN A 103 8.43 -13.52 -2.03
C GLN A 103 7.33 -12.55 -1.57
N LEU A 104 6.37 -13.02 -0.77
CA LEU A 104 5.38 -12.14 -0.14
C LEU A 104 5.99 -11.20 0.89
N VAL A 105 6.99 -11.65 1.64
CA VAL A 105 7.80 -10.80 2.54
C VAL A 105 8.47 -9.68 1.74
N ALA A 106 9.13 -10.00 0.64
CA ALA A 106 9.79 -9.00 -0.20
C ALA A 106 8.80 -7.98 -0.80
N TYR A 107 7.61 -8.40 -1.21
CA TYR A 107 6.57 -7.48 -1.70
C TYR A 107 6.04 -6.57 -0.60
N ARG A 108 5.75 -7.13 0.58
CA ARG A 108 5.33 -6.35 1.75
C ARG A 108 6.38 -5.29 2.08
N ASP A 109 7.65 -5.68 2.15
CA ASP A 109 8.73 -4.76 2.55
C ASP A 109 8.89 -3.60 1.53
N ARG A 110 8.81 -3.89 0.23
CA ARG A 110 8.76 -2.84 -0.81
C ARG A 110 7.52 -1.95 -0.70
N TYR A 111 6.36 -2.54 -0.43
CA TYR A 111 5.13 -1.76 -0.24
C TYR A 111 5.24 -0.85 0.99
N VAL A 112 5.86 -1.32 2.08
CA VAL A 112 6.18 -0.50 3.26
C VAL A 112 7.09 0.69 2.89
N GLU A 113 8.11 0.47 2.07
CA GLU A 113 8.98 1.57 1.59
C GLU A 113 8.19 2.62 0.81
N VAL A 114 7.29 2.18 -0.08
CA VAL A 114 6.41 3.08 -0.84
C VAL A 114 5.47 3.87 0.08
N VAL A 115 4.80 3.21 1.02
CA VAL A 115 3.88 3.86 1.97
C VAL A 115 4.62 4.86 2.87
N ARG A 116 5.83 4.52 3.35
CA ARG A 116 6.70 5.47 4.06
C ARG A 116 7.08 6.67 3.18
N GLY A 117 7.34 6.43 1.90
CA GLY A 117 7.58 7.48 0.92
C GLY A 117 6.39 8.43 0.80
N PHE A 118 5.17 7.90 0.69
CA PHE A 118 3.96 8.71 0.63
C PHE A 118 3.76 9.53 1.92
N SER A 119 3.92 8.90 3.08
CA SER A 119 3.86 9.55 4.40
C SER A 119 4.86 10.73 4.47
N GLY A 120 6.10 10.51 4.05
CA GLY A 120 7.13 11.56 3.99
C GLY A 120 6.80 12.70 3.04
N ALA A 121 6.35 12.40 1.82
CA ALA A 121 5.99 13.42 0.83
C ALA A 121 4.76 14.24 1.26
N LEU A 122 3.76 13.61 1.86
CA LEU A 122 2.60 14.29 2.43
C LEU A 122 3.00 15.17 3.63
N GLY A 123 3.87 14.69 4.52
CA GLY A 123 4.43 15.50 5.60
C GLY A 123 5.20 16.73 5.08
N GLN A 124 5.89 16.61 3.94
CA GLN A 124 6.52 17.75 3.27
C GLN A 124 5.48 18.75 2.75
N ALA A 125 4.39 18.28 2.13
CA ALA A 125 3.31 19.15 1.68
C ALA A 125 2.61 19.87 2.85
N SER A 126 2.37 19.17 3.97
CA SER A 126 1.85 19.75 5.22
C SER A 126 2.78 20.85 5.74
N SER A 127 4.09 20.57 5.81
CA SER A 127 5.11 21.54 6.22
C SER A 127 5.16 22.77 5.30
N ALA A 128 5.01 22.57 3.99
CA ALA A 128 4.96 23.64 3.01
C ALA A 128 3.74 24.55 3.23
N MET A 129 2.58 23.99 3.60
CA MET A 129 1.40 24.77 3.94
C MET A 129 1.56 25.50 5.29
N GLY A 130 2.37 24.95 6.20
CA GLY A 130 2.77 25.62 7.45
C GLY A 130 3.48 26.96 7.23
N ILE A 131 4.14 27.14 6.08
CA ILE A 131 4.74 28.43 5.68
C ILE A 131 3.66 29.50 5.47
N VAL A 132 2.52 29.10 4.89
CA VAL A 132 1.38 29.99 4.62
C VAL A 132 0.59 30.27 5.91
N GLU A 133 0.39 29.25 6.75
CA GLU A 133 -0.22 29.41 8.08
C GLU A 133 0.60 30.38 8.96
N GLY A 134 1.92 30.26 8.93
CA GLY A 134 2.83 31.07 9.74
C GLY A 134 2.95 32.54 9.31
N VAL A 135 2.29 32.98 8.24
CA VAL A 135 2.40 34.37 7.74
C VAL A 135 1.90 35.36 8.78
N GLY A 136 2.73 36.38 9.07
CA GLY A 136 2.43 37.43 10.04
C GLY A 136 1.79 38.69 9.42
N ALA A 137 2.05 38.95 8.14
CA ALA A 137 1.55 40.13 7.44
C ALA A 137 1.21 39.83 5.96
N GLU A 138 0.16 40.47 5.45
CA GLU A 138 -0.34 40.25 4.08
C GLU A 138 0.71 40.58 3.01
N ALA A 139 1.60 41.53 3.28
CA ALA A 139 2.68 41.89 2.35
C ALA A 139 3.69 40.75 2.10
N GLU A 140 3.83 39.80 3.03
CA GLU A 140 4.72 38.65 2.92
C GLU A 140 4.08 37.49 2.15
N LEU A 141 2.74 37.51 2.05
CA LEU A 141 1.94 36.40 1.57
C LEU A 141 2.31 35.93 0.14
N PRO A 142 2.51 36.82 -0.86
CA PRO A 142 2.87 36.36 -2.20
C PRO A 142 4.16 35.53 -2.24
N GLY A 143 5.20 35.96 -1.53
CA GLY A 143 6.47 35.23 -1.46
C GLY A 143 6.37 33.92 -0.70
N LYS A 144 5.55 33.89 0.36
CA LYS A 144 5.31 32.69 1.18
C LYS A 144 4.47 31.64 0.45
N ILE A 145 3.51 32.08 -0.36
CA ILE A 145 2.77 31.20 -1.28
C ILE A 145 3.70 30.61 -2.33
N GLU A 146 4.60 31.39 -2.93
CA GLU A 146 5.55 30.88 -3.93
C GLU A 146 6.49 29.82 -3.31
N GLU A 147 7.02 30.09 -2.12
CA GLU A 147 7.85 29.15 -1.35
C GLU A 147 7.09 27.84 -1.05
N SER A 148 5.85 27.96 -0.56
CA SER A 148 4.97 26.82 -0.30
C SER A 148 4.67 26.01 -1.57
N GLN A 149 4.41 26.66 -2.69
CA GLN A 149 4.15 26.00 -3.98
C GLN A 149 5.36 25.21 -4.46
N GLN A 150 6.58 25.77 -4.36
CA GLN A 150 7.79 25.07 -4.77
C GLN A 150 8.01 23.78 -3.97
N GLN A 151 7.81 23.83 -2.65
CA GLN A 151 7.91 22.63 -1.79
C GLN A 151 6.80 21.63 -2.08
N THR A 152 5.57 22.10 -2.30
CA THR A 152 4.44 21.25 -2.68
C THR A 152 4.70 20.53 -4.01
N MET A 153 5.31 21.20 -4.99
CA MET A 153 5.68 20.57 -6.26
C MET A 153 6.70 19.44 -6.09
N GLN A 154 7.66 19.57 -5.17
CA GLN A 154 8.61 18.50 -4.87
C GLN A 154 7.92 17.28 -4.27
N ALA A 155 6.99 17.51 -3.32
CA ALA A 155 6.17 16.46 -2.76
C ALA A 155 5.33 15.76 -3.84
N VAL A 156 4.69 16.52 -4.73
CA VAL A 156 3.89 15.97 -5.83
C VAL A 156 4.72 15.10 -6.78
N ASN A 157 5.93 15.53 -7.15
CA ASN A 157 6.81 14.72 -8.01
C ASN A 157 7.19 13.40 -7.32
N THR A 158 7.50 13.45 -6.02
CA THR A 158 7.82 12.26 -5.22
C THR A 158 6.62 11.31 -5.18
N ILE A 159 5.41 11.84 -4.94
CA ILE A 159 4.16 11.07 -4.96
C ILE A 159 3.95 10.39 -6.32
N GLN A 160 4.20 11.09 -7.44
CA GLN A 160 4.05 10.51 -8.77
C GLN A 160 5.01 9.33 -9.02
N GLU A 161 6.27 9.47 -8.60
CA GLU A 161 7.26 8.39 -8.71
C GLU A 161 6.85 7.17 -7.87
N LEU A 162 6.41 7.41 -6.64
CA LEU A 162 5.94 6.37 -5.73
C LEU A 162 4.68 5.67 -6.24
N SER A 163 3.73 6.39 -6.85
CA SER A 163 2.52 5.79 -7.44
C SER A 163 2.83 4.83 -8.60
N VAL A 164 3.89 5.10 -9.36
CA VAL A 164 4.36 4.17 -10.41
C VAL A 164 4.93 2.90 -9.78
N GLU A 165 5.74 3.05 -8.73
CA GLU A 165 6.30 1.92 -8.01
C GLU A 165 5.23 1.06 -7.32
N GLU A 166 4.27 1.71 -6.65
CA GLU A 166 3.10 1.07 -6.04
C GLU A 166 2.35 0.19 -7.05
N SER A 167 2.06 0.77 -8.22
CA SER A 167 1.36 0.07 -9.30
C SER A 167 2.14 -1.16 -9.78
N SER A 168 3.47 -1.08 -9.84
CA SER A 168 4.33 -2.23 -10.17
C SER A 168 4.21 -3.33 -9.12
N ILE A 169 4.32 -2.97 -7.84
CA ILE A 169 4.22 -3.94 -6.73
C ILE A 169 2.85 -4.62 -6.74
N ILE A 170 1.76 -3.86 -6.87
CA ILE A 170 0.40 -4.40 -6.93
C ILE A 170 0.26 -5.40 -8.10
N SER A 171 0.79 -5.07 -9.28
CA SER A 171 0.75 -5.99 -10.43
C SER A 171 1.56 -7.27 -10.18
N GLU A 172 2.74 -7.16 -9.58
CA GLU A 172 3.59 -8.31 -9.26
C GLU A 172 2.94 -9.21 -8.21
N VAL A 173 2.30 -8.63 -7.19
CA VAL A 173 1.54 -9.35 -6.16
C VAL A 173 0.33 -10.05 -6.78
N ASN A 174 -0.46 -9.38 -7.60
CA ASN A 174 -1.64 -9.97 -8.25
C ASN A 174 -1.27 -11.16 -9.13
N SER A 175 -0.20 -11.01 -9.91
CA SER A 175 0.34 -12.09 -10.75
C SER A 175 0.82 -13.27 -9.88
N TYR A 176 1.57 -12.97 -8.81
CA TYR A 176 2.06 -14.01 -7.91
C TYR A 176 0.93 -14.74 -7.20
N CYS A 177 -0.04 -14.02 -6.67
CA CYS A 177 -1.18 -14.55 -5.91
C CYS A 177 -2.26 -15.19 -6.79
N GLY A 178 -2.13 -15.10 -8.11
CA GLY A 178 -3.05 -15.74 -9.06
C GLY A 178 -4.38 -14.99 -9.23
N ALA A 179 -4.44 -13.72 -8.84
CA ALA A 179 -5.61 -12.87 -9.07
C ALA A 179 -5.85 -12.63 -10.57
N ASP A 180 -4.79 -12.66 -11.40
CA ASP A 180 -4.88 -12.53 -12.86
C ASP A 180 -5.30 -13.83 -13.59
N ALA A 181 -5.19 -15.00 -12.93
CA ALA A 181 -5.44 -16.30 -13.56
C ALA A 181 -6.94 -16.68 -13.62
N GLY A 182 -7.83 -15.89 -13.01
CA GLY A 182 -9.28 -16.11 -13.01
C GLY A 182 -10.01 -15.71 -14.30
N SER A 183 -9.34 -15.03 -15.25
CA SER A 183 -9.94 -14.52 -16.49
C SER A 183 -9.84 -15.46 -17.70
N ALA A 184 -9.14 -16.60 -17.60
CA ALA A 184 -8.81 -17.45 -18.74
C ALA A 184 -9.38 -18.90 -18.66
N GLY A 185 -10.48 -19.10 -17.92
CA GLY A 185 -11.04 -20.43 -17.66
C GLY A 185 -12.54 -20.57 -17.92
N GLY A 186 -13.10 -19.85 -18.90
CA GLY A 186 -14.49 -19.99 -19.35
C GLY A 186 -14.55 -20.25 -20.86
N GLU A 187 -14.16 -21.46 -21.27
CA GLU A 187 -14.56 -22.06 -22.55
C GLU A 187 -15.98 -22.64 -22.46
#